data_AF-A0A2V7HGJ4-F1
#
_entry.id   AF-A0A2V7HGJ4-F1
#
_cell.length_a   1.000
_cell.length_b   1.000
_cell.length_c   1.000
_cell.angle_alpha   90.00
_cell.angle_beta   90.00
_cell.angle_gamma   90.00
#
_symmetry.space_group_name_H-M   'P 1'
#
loop_
_entity.id
_entity.type
_entity.pdbx_description
1 polymer ?
#
loop_
_entity_poly.entity_id
_entity_poly.type
_entity_poly.pdbx_seq_one_letter_code
_entity_poly.pdbx_strand_id
1 'polypeptide(L)'
;MGVIMNRTISRGVGLGLAMMGIFSCSENNVTGADRLNTDSLTADASRVATVTVSLASSSIAVGDTTRATATLLDYQNRPIARTVTWSSSNTAVATVDTTGLVTGVAAGTAVITASRGTKSGSATLTVTGTSPPPTTNPGTVTDLKVSAIDSTGVTLTFTQVNDGTGKPAQYDVRYAVAPISWGSATSVTSGTCAVPVTGTAIGSPLTCTVLGLTPATSYEFQLVSFRGTLNYNAVFGGLSNVVAATTKASTPPPPPPPPGGTLLFEEDFENSNIASRGWYDDTNVELSTTEHITGSTASAQYHWLVGATTPTSGGAQRHKFTPTSSVYLSYYVKYSTNYVGSGQAYHPHEFYILSNLDGDYDGPSQSYMDLYVEQNYQNGGRPRIAMQDNRSVNYNYGPLPNNLIGVTEDRSTGGCNGVVESNIFSECFNFGSYWYNDKQLTGPVEFQPNPGPGYKSDWNFVEAYFQLNTIVNGVGQANGVIQYWFNGALVIDRHDILFRTGAHPTMQMDQLIIAPYIGDGSPVDQYMWVDNLRIATGRIP
;
A
#
# COMPACT_ATOMS: atom_id res chain seq x y z
N MET A 1 26.52 -71.12 8.73
CA MET A 1 27.67 -72.01 8.98
C MET A 1 28.92 -71.18 8.77
N GLY A 2 29.80 -70.89 9.71
CA GLY A 2 30.03 -71.36 11.07
C GLY A 2 31.54 -71.17 11.35
N VAL A 3 31.87 -70.83 12.60
CA VAL A 3 33.16 -71.11 13.29
C VAL A 3 34.33 -70.19 12.87
N ILE A 4 34.80 -69.22 13.67
CA ILE A 4 35.46 -69.24 15.01
C ILE A 4 36.89 -69.82 15.00
N MET A 5 37.74 -69.17 15.80
CA MET A 5 39.05 -69.57 16.38
C MET A 5 40.30 -69.13 15.59
N ASN A 6 41.04 -68.08 15.97
CA ASN A 6 41.66 -67.66 17.25
C ASN A 6 42.90 -68.49 17.61
N ARG A 7 44.10 -67.89 17.56
CA ARG A 7 45.13 -67.91 18.63
C ARG A 7 46.45 -67.24 18.23
N THR A 8 46.62 -66.02 18.76
CA THR A 8 47.65 -65.55 19.72
C THR A 8 48.97 -66.31 19.90
N ILE A 9 50.05 -65.51 20.12
CA ILE A 9 51.23 -65.66 21.02
C ILE A 9 52.48 -65.15 20.26
N SER A 10 53.37 -64.27 20.73
CA SER A 10 53.55 -63.56 22.00
C SER A 10 54.55 -62.41 21.84
N ARG A 11 54.32 -61.37 22.65
CA ARG A 11 55.18 -60.26 23.12
C ARG A 11 56.68 -60.60 23.23
N GLY A 12 57.59 -59.72 22.82
CA GLY A 12 58.13 -58.60 23.62
C GLY A 12 59.59 -58.90 24.00
N VAL A 13 60.53 -58.02 24.36
CA VAL A 13 60.57 -56.60 24.74
C VAL A 13 62.05 -56.17 24.68
N GLY A 14 62.30 -54.91 24.30
CA GLY A 14 63.33 -54.04 24.91
C GLY A 14 64.76 -54.09 24.35
N LEU A 15 65.62 -53.09 24.58
CA LEU A 15 65.52 -51.69 25.01
C LEU A 15 66.97 -51.15 24.96
N GLY A 16 67.18 -49.84 24.74
CA GLY A 16 68.44 -49.14 25.07
C GLY A 16 69.44 -49.01 23.92
N LEU A 17 69.63 -47.88 23.22
CA LEU A 17 69.99 -46.49 23.57
C LEU A 17 71.53 -46.25 23.65
N ALA A 18 71.98 -45.29 22.83
CA ALA A 18 73.02 -44.27 23.05
C ALA A 18 74.35 -44.29 22.26
N MET A 19 74.59 -43.14 21.62
CA MET A 19 75.82 -42.38 21.29
C MET A 19 76.94 -43.06 20.48
N MET A 20 77.39 -42.58 19.31
CA MET A 20 77.82 -41.25 18.80
C MET A 20 79.32 -40.98 18.98
N GLY A 21 80.02 -40.90 17.84
CA GLY A 21 81.40 -40.41 17.65
C GLY A 21 82.49 -41.48 17.89
N ILE A 22 83.64 -41.52 17.23
CA ILE A 22 84.47 -40.49 16.58
C ILE A 22 85.54 -41.23 15.69
N PHE A 23 85.96 -40.60 14.57
CA PHE A 23 87.27 -40.60 13.85
C PHE A 23 88.37 -41.60 14.31
N SER A 24 89.31 -42.15 13.53
CA SER A 24 89.96 -41.86 12.23
C SER A 24 91.15 -42.84 12.06
N CYS A 25 91.81 -42.79 10.88
CA CYS A 25 93.18 -43.24 10.50
C CYS A 25 93.26 -44.66 9.89
N SER A 26 93.58 -44.79 8.59
CA SER A 26 94.93 -44.83 7.94
C SER A 26 95.64 -46.18 8.23
N GLU A 27 96.20 -46.99 7.32
CA GLU A 27 96.80 -46.84 5.99
C GLU A 27 97.03 -48.26 5.38
N ASN A 28 97.26 -48.35 4.05
CA ASN A 28 98.02 -49.38 3.29
C ASN A 28 97.65 -50.89 3.41
N ASN A 29 97.31 -51.54 2.29
CA ASN A 29 98.26 -52.33 1.47
C ASN A 29 97.53 -53.15 0.37
N VAL A 30 98.14 -53.25 -0.81
CA VAL A 30 97.63 -53.90 -2.02
C VAL A 30 98.06 -55.37 -2.06
N THR A 31 97.16 -56.32 -2.37
CA THR A 31 97.46 -57.55 -3.15
C THR A 31 96.17 -58.21 -3.67
N GLY A 32 96.05 -58.33 -5.00
CA GLY A 32 95.09 -59.24 -5.66
C GLY A 32 94.54 -58.76 -7.01
N ALA A 33 95.36 -58.80 -8.08
CA ALA A 33 94.88 -58.89 -9.47
C ALA A 33 94.44 -60.37 -9.73
N ASP A 34 93.52 -60.73 -10.63
CA ASP A 34 93.53 -60.46 -12.06
C ASP A 34 92.26 -61.09 -12.72
N ARG A 35 91.77 -60.44 -13.79
CA ARG A 35 90.90 -60.92 -14.92
C ARG A 35 89.37 -60.99 -14.80
N LEU A 36 88.80 -59.87 -15.24
CA LEU A 36 87.75 -59.69 -16.27
C LEU A 36 87.26 -60.92 -17.06
N ASN A 37 85.99 -60.75 -17.50
CA ASN A 37 85.24 -61.41 -18.57
C ASN A 37 84.33 -62.54 -18.04
N THR A 38 83.00 -62.41 -18.04
CA THR A 38 82.18 -62.10 -19.21
C THR A 38 81.01 -61.18 -18.88
N ASP A 39 80.96 -60.06 -19.60
CA ASP A 39 79.82 -59.69 -20.42
C ASP A 39 78.50 -60.44 -20.13
N SER A 40 77.64 -59.80 -19.35
CA SER A 40 76.20 -60.07 -19.37
C SER A 40 75.47 -58.86 -19.96
N LEU A 41 75.79 -58.54 -21.22
CA LEU A 41 74.99 -57.65 -22.07
C LEU A 41 73.56 -58.19 -22.32
N THR A 42 73.18 -59.34 -21.73
CA THR A 42 71.80 -59.85 -21.67
C THR A 42 71.11 -59.70 -20.30
N ALA A 43 71.81 -59.31 -19.23
CA ALA A 43 71.18 -58.90 -17.97
C ALA A 43 70.83 -57.39 -17.92
N ASP A 44 71.42 -56.59 -18.81
CA ASP A 44 71.40 -55.12 -18.72
C ASP A 44 70.25 -54.46 -19.51
N ALA A 45 69.62 -55.16 -20.47
CA ALA A 45 68.47 -54.62 -21.23
C ALA A 45 67.19 -54.43 -20.38
N SER A 46 67.19 -54.94 -19.14
CA SER A 46 66.05 -54.84 -18.22
C SER A 46 66.16 -53.71 -17.19
N ARG A 47 67.34 -53.07 -17.09
CA ARG A 47 67.68 -52.13 -16.03
C ARG A 47 67.51 -50.68 -16.49
N VAL A 48 66.83 -49.88 -15.68
CA VAL A 48 66.64 -48.45 -15.94
C VAL A 48 67.95 -47.71 -15.72
N ALA A 49 68.45 -47.08 -16.78
CA ALA A 49 69.64 -46.23 -16.72
C ALA A 49 69.25 -44.76 -16.47
N THR A 50 68.20 -44.28 -17.14
CA THR A 50 67.71 -42.90 -17.04
C THR A 50 66.19 -42.82 -16.92
N VAL A 51 65.71 -41.77 -16.26
CA VAL A 51 64.30 -41.40 -16.16
C VAL A 51 64.20 -39.93 -16.50
N THR A 52 63.34 -39.56 -17.45
CA THR A 52 63.01 -38.17 -17.76
C THR A 52 61.53 -37.94 -17.59
N VAL A 53 61.14 -36.74 -17.13
CA VAL A 53 59.74 -36.37 -16.93
C VAL A 53 59.43 -35.16 -17.81
N SER A 54 58.29 -35.20 -18.51
CA SER A 54 57.74 -34.07 -19.24
C SER A 54 56.31 -33.81 -18.80
N LEU A 55 55.92 -32.54 -18.72
CA LEU A 55 54.54 -32.12 -18.47
C LEU A 55 53.90 -31.69 -19.79
N ALA A 56 52.64 -32.06 -20.01
CA ALA A 56 51.84 -31.58 -21.15
C ALA A 56 51.67 -30.04 -21.10
N SER A 57 51.52 -29.49 -19.90
CA SER A 57 51.67 -28.06 -19.61
C SER A 57 52.48 -27.87 -18.33
N SER A 58 53.46 -26.97 -18.37
CA SER A 58 54.27 -26.55 -17.21
C SER A 58 53.62 -25.43 -16.39
N SER A 59 52.45 -24.93 -16.80
CA SER A 59 51.67 -23.93 -16.08
C SER A 59 50.16 -24.20 -16.16
N ILE A 60 49.46 -24.20 -15.02
CA ILE A 60 48.00 -24.40 -14.92
C ILE A 60 47.37 -23.46 -13.88
N ALA A 61 46.05 -23.28 -13.89
CA ALA A 61 45.33 -22.57 -12.81
C ALA A 61 45.02 -23.52 -11.64
N VAL A 62 44.71 -22.96 -10.47
CA VAL A 62 44.20 -23.76 -9.33
C VAL A 62 42.92 -24.49 -9.74
N GLY A 63 42.84 -25.79 -9.47
CA GLY A 63 41.72 -26.67 -9.83
C GLY A 63 41.88 -27.38 -11.17
N ASP A 64 42.77 -26.91 -12.05
CA ASP A 64 43.03 -27.55 -13.34
C ASP A 64 43.97 -28.76 -13.20
N THR A 65 44.06 -29.55 -14.27
CA THR A 65 44.94 -30.72 -14.35
C THR A 65 45.88 -30.68 -15.55
N THR A 66 47.03 -31.33 -15.43
CA THR A 66 47.99 -31.55 -16.51
C THR A 66 48.53 -32.98 -16.44
N ARG A 67 48.98 -33.55 -17.56
CA ARG A 67 49.58 -34.89 -17.58
C ARG A 67 51.09 -34.84 -17.49
N ALA A 68 51.65 -35.62 -16.57
CA ALA A 68 53.07 -35.93 -16.47
C ALA A 68 53.36 -37.29 -17.12
N THR A 69 54.36 -37.32 -18.01
CA THR A 69 54.81 -38.53 -18.70
C THR A 69 56.26 -38.82 -18.32
N ALA A 70 56.55 -40.05 -17.91
CA ALA A 70 57.91 -40.52 -17.64
C ALA A 70 58.43 -41.39 -18.80
N THR A 71 59.63 -41.08 -19.29
CA THR A 71 60.32 -41.88 -20.30
C THR A 71 61.55 -42.54 -19.67
N LEU A 72 61.64 -43.87 -19.77
CA LEU A 72 62.69 -44.67 -19.17
C LEU A 72 63.54 -45.29 -20.28
N LEU A 73 64.86 -45.15 -20.17
CA LEU A 73 65.79 -45.76 -21.12
C LEU A 73 66.74 -46.74 -20.41
N ASP A 74 67.16 -47.76 -21.13
CA ASP A 74 68.29 -48.62 -20.73
C ASP A 74 69.65 -47.94 -21.02
N TYR A 75 70.76 -48.60 -20.66
CA TYR A 75 72.12 -48.11 -20.87
C TYR A 75 72.51 -47.96 -22.36
N GLN A 76 71.71 -48.52 -23.28
CA GLN A 76 71.86 -48.40 -24.73
C GLN A 76 70.91 -47.34 -25.31
N ASN A 77 70.30 -46.50 -24.46
CA ASN A 77 69.32 -45.47 -24.82
C ASN A 77 68.04 -45.99 -25.47
N ARG A 78 67.66 -47.26 -25.25
CA ARG A 78 66.41 -47.82 -25.77
C ARG A 78 65.27 -47.65 -24.78
N PRO A 79 64.06 -47.28 -25.22
CA PRO A 79 62.89 -47.17 -24.34
C PRO A 79 62.52 -48.50 -23.70
N ILE A 80 62.24 -48.46 -22.40
CA ILE A 80 61.81 -49.64 -21.62
C ILE A 80 60.53 -49.33 -20.85
N ALA A 81 59.59 -50.30 -20.85
CA ALA A 81 58.31 -50.17 -20.16
C ALA A 81 58.41 -50.68 -18.71
N ARG A 82 58.39 -49.76 -17.75
CA ARG A 82 58.42 -50.04 -16.30
C ARG A 82 57.53 -49.06 -15.55
N THR A 83 56.87 -49.54 -14.50
CA THR A 83 56.07 -48.69 -13.59
C THR A 83 56.95 -47.74 -12.80
N VAL A 84 56.57 -46.48 -12.65
CA VAL A 84 57.29 -45.49 -11.84
C VAL A 84 56.48 -45.12 -10.60
N THR A 85 57.17 -44.63 -9.58
CA THR A 85 56.55 -44.00 -8.42
C THR A 85 56.58 -42.48 -8.62
N TRP A 86 55.41 -41.87 -8.65
CA TRP A 86 55.25 -40.42 -8.75
C TRP A 86 55.27 -39.76 -7.36
N SER A 87 55.80 -38.54 -7.29
CA SER A 87 55.77 -37.70 -6.10
C SER A 87 55.75 -36.23 -6.50
N SER A 88 55.18 -35.39 -5.62
CA SER A 88 55.24 -33.93 -5.73
C SER A 88 56.05 -33.38 -4.56
N SER A 89 56.90 -32.39 -4.84
CA SER A 89 57.68 -31.71 -3.80
C SER A 89 56.80 -30.88 -2.85
N ASN A 90 55.59 -30.52 -3.27
CA ASN A 90 54.65 -29.75 -2.45
C ASN A 90 53.20 -30.10 -2.82
N THR A 91 52.62 -31.04 -2.09
CA THR A 91 51.23 -31.50 -2.31
C THR A 91 50.18 -30.44 -1.95
N ALA A 92 50.54 -29.40 -1.19
CA ALA A 92 49.66 -28.26 -0.95
C ALA A 92 49.56 -27.32 -2.17
N VAL A 93 50.52 -27.39 -3.10
CA VAL A 93 50.52 -26.62 -4.36
C VAL A 93 50.03 -27.48 -5.53
N ALA A 94 50.53 -28.71 -5.67
CA ALA A 94 50.06 -29.64 -6.70
C ALA A 94 50.20 -31.10 -6.25
N THR A 95 49.18 -31.92 -6.51
CA THR A 95 49.22 -33.37 -6.27
C THR A 95 49.42 -34.11 -7.58
N VAL A 96 49.99 -35.32 -7.52
CA VAL A 96 50.13 -36.22 -8.69
C VAL A 96 49.66 -37.62 -8.29
N ASP A 97 48.84 -38.25 -9.14
CA ASP A 97 48.35 -39.61 -8.90
C ASP A 97 49.29 -40.71 -9.45
N THR A 98 48.93 -41.97 -9.24
CA THR A 98 49.72 -43.13 -9.69
C THR A 98 49.82 -43.26 -11.21
N THR A 99 48.95 -42.59 -11.97
CA THR A 99 48.93 -42.58 -13.44
C THR A 99 49.69 -41.39 -14.04
N GLY A 100 50.14 -40.44 -13.22
CA GLY A 100 50.82 -39.22 -13.65
C GLY A 100 49.86 -38.05 -13.96
N LEU A 101 48.60 -38.11 -13.53
CA LEU A 101 47.71 -36.94 -13.58
C LEU A 101 48.06 -35.98 -12.44
N VAL A 102 48.40 -34.75 -12.78
CA VAL A 102 48.78 -33.70 -11.82
C VAL A 102 47.63 -32.71 -11.67
N THR A 103 47.23 -32.39 -10.44
CA THR A 103 46.14 -31.45 -10.12
C THR A 103 46.68 -30.24 -9.37
N GLY A 104 46.36 -29.03 -9.81
CA GLY A 104 46.72 -27.79 -9.12
C GLY A 104 45.84 -27.55 -7.89
N VAL A 105 46.46 -27.39 -6.71
CA VAL A 105 45.76 -27.24 -5.41
C VAL A 105 45.81 -25.80 -4.91
N ALA A 106 46.95 -25.10 -5.03
CA ALA A 106 47.10 -23.71 -4.62
C ALA A 106 48.18 -23.01 -5.46
N ALA A 107 48.16 -21.69 -5.50
CA ALA A 107 49.14 -20.90 -6.23
C ALA A 107 50.57 -21.15 -5.70
N GLY A 108 51.52 -21.38 -6.60
CA GLY A 108 52.92 -21.66 -6.24
C GLY A 108 53.61 -22.57 -7.26
N THR A 109 54.77 -23.09 -6.89
CA THR A 109 55.56 -23.99 -7.74
C THR A 109 55.76 -25.34 -7.05
N ALA A 110 55.59 -26.43 -7.78
CA ALA A 110 55.83 -27.79 -7.33
C ALA A 110 56.67 -28.56 -8.36
N VAL A 111 57.57 -29.41 -7.88
CA VAL A 111 58.40 -30.29 -8.72
C VAL A 111 57.79 -31.69 -8.71
N ILE A 112 57.39 -32.17 -9.89
CA ILE A 112 56.81 -33.49 -10.09
C ILE A 112 57.92 -34.47 -10.47
N THR A 113 58.11 -35.51 -9.67
CA THR A 113 59.22 -36.47 -9.80
C THR A 113 58.69 -37.88 -10.05
N ALA A 114 59.22 -38.55 -11.07
CA ALA A 114 59.06 -39.98 -11.29
C ALA A 114 60.33 -40.71 -10.87
N SER A 115 60.20 -41.81 -10.12
CA SER A 115 61.34 -42.61 -9.68
C SER A 115 61.15 -44.10 -9.96
N ARG A 116 62.26 -44.79 -10.23
CA ARG A 116 62.36 -46.24 -10.30
C ARG A 116 63.70 -46.67 -9.72
N GLY A 117 63.68 -47.33 -8.56
CA GLY A 117 64.89 -47.72 -7.86
C GLY A 117 65.74 -46.50 -7.52
N THR A 118 67.01 -46.49 -7.93
CA THR A 118 67.95 -45.38 -7.68
C THR A 118 67.91 -44.28 -8.75
N LYS A 119 67.05 -44.39 -9.76
CA LYS A 119 66.94 -43.42 -10.86
C LYS A 119 65.67 -42.60 -10.74
N SER A 120 65.76 -41.30 -11.02
CA SER A 120 64.62 -40.38 -11.02
C SER A 120 64.78 -39.29 -12.08
N GLY A 121 63.65 -38.73 -12.49
CA GLY A 121 63.54 -37.56 -13.35
C GLY A 121 62.45 -36.64 -12.81
N SER A 122 62.55 -35.34 -13.10
CA SER A 122 61.58 -34.37 -12.59
C SER A 122 61.26 -33.27 -13.59
N ALA A 123 60.09 -32.64 -13.40
CA ALA A 123 59.66 -31.46 -14.13
C ALA A 123 59.00 -30.47 -13.16
N THR A 124 59.21 -29.17 -13.41
CA THR A 124 58.65 -28.10 -12.57
C THR A 124 57.30 -27.65 -13.11
N LEU A 125 56.28 -27.63 -12.26
CA LEU A 125 54.93 -27.11 -12.53
C LEU A 125 54.71 -25.81 -11.76
N THR A 126 54.23 -24.78 -12.45
CA THR A 126 53.73 -23.54 -11.83
C THR A 126 52.21 -23.55 -11.81
N VAL A 127 51.62 -23.39 -10.62
CA VAL A 127 50.19 -23.21 -10.43
C VAL A 127 49.94 -21.72 -10.23
N THR A 128 49.19 -21.12 -11.14
CA THR A 128 48.83 -19.70 -11.08
C THR A 128 47.59 -19.53 -10.21
N GLY A 129 47.64 -18.54 -9.30
CA GLY A 129 46.48 -18.16 -8.50
C GLY A 129 45.47 -17.35 -9.32
N THR A 130 44.21 -17.37 -8.92
CA THR A 130 43.25 -16.38 -9.35
C THR A 130 43.57 -15.06 -8.64
N SER A 131 44.14 -14.07 -9.35
CA SER A 131 44.16 -12.71 -8.80
C SER A 131 42.70 -12.26 -8.65
N PRO A 132 42.25 -11.78 -7.48
CA PRO A 132 40.97 -11.10 -7.42
C PRO A 132 41.00 -9.93 -8.41
N PRO A 133 39.87 -9.62 -9.10
CA PRO A 133 39.78 -8.42 -9.92
C PRO A 133 40.17 -7.18 -9.11
N PRO A 134 40.77 -6.15 -9.72
CA PRO A 134 41.03 -4.88 -9.03
C PRO A 134 39.73 -4.37 -8.40
N THR A 135 39.76 -4.09 -7.11
CA THR A 135 38.58 -3.58 -6.38
C THR A 135 38.34 -2.13 -6.79
N THR A 136 37.18 -1.86 -7.37
CA THR A 136 36.75 -0.50 -7.73
C THR A 136 35.78 0.04 -6.67
N ASN A 137 35.39 1.31 -6.79
CA ASN A 137 34.26 1.80 -6.01
C ASN A 137 32.95 1.18 -6.54
N PRO A 138 31.92 1.01 -5.70
CA PRO A 138 30.60 0.64 -6.16
C PRO A 138 30.11 1.53 -7.32
N GLY A 139 29.33 0.95 -8.24
CA GLY A 139 28.79 1.65 -9.40
C GLY A 139 27.83 2.78 -9.02
N THR A 140 27.57 3.73 -9.90
CA THR A 140 26.59 4.80 -9.63
C THR A 140 25.24 4.42 -10.23
N VAL A 141 24.17 4.47 -9.43
CA VAL A 141 22.79 4.34 -9.92
C VAL A 141 22.40 5.63 -10.65
N THR A 142 21.91 5.55 -11.87
CA THR A 142 21.61 6.73 -12.71
C THR A 142 20.15 6.83 -13.14
N ASP A 143 19.34 5.83 -12.78
CA ASP A 143 17.97 5.64 -13.23
C ASP A 143 16.96 5.58 -12.07
N LEU A 144 17.29 6.19 -10.93
CA LEU A 144 16.37 6.26 -9.79
C LEU A 144 15.08 6.98 -10.21
N LYS A 145 13.94 6.31 -10.03
CA LYS A 145 12.62 6.84 -10.39
C LYS A 145 11.54 6.44 -9.39
N VAL A 146 10.45 7.20 -9.38
CA VAL A 146 9.24 6.92 -8.60
C VAL A 146 8.32 6.01 -9.41
N SER A 147 7.85 4.92 -8.82
CA SER A 147 6.93 3.96 -9.46
C SER A 147 5.50 3.99 -8.90
N ALA A 148 5.31 4.40 -7.64
CA ALA A 148 3.99 4.57 -7.03
C ALA A 148 4.02 5.61 -5.90
N ILE A 149 2.87 6.22 -5.63
CA ILE A 149 2.70 7.26 -4.61
C ILE A 149 1.40 7.00 -3.85
N ASP A 150 1.49 7.00 -2.52
CA ASP A 150 0.38 6.94 -1.57
C ASP A 150 0.33 8.20 -0.70
N SER A 151 -0.59 8.25 0.26
CA SER A 151 -0.71 9.39 1.18
C SER A 151 0.44 9.46 2.18
N THR A 152 1.06 8.32 2.52
CA THR A 152 2.15 8.26 3.51
C THR A 152 3.38 7.50 3.00
N GLY A 153 3.43 7.21 1.70
CA GLY A 153 4.51 6.42 1.13
C GLY A 153 4.81 6.73 -0.33
N VAL A 154 6.05 6.46 -0.71
CA VAL A 154 6.56 6.59 -2.08
C VAL A 154 7.33 5.31 -2.41
N THR A 155 7.00 4.69 -3.54
CA THR A 155 7.73 3.54 -4.06
C THR A 155 8.74 3.99 -5.10
N LEU A 156 9.99 3.60 -4.88
CA LEU A 156 11.15 3.89 -5.71
C LEU A 156 11.58 2.63 -6.46
N THR A 157 12.16 2.83 -7.64
CA THR A 157 12.80 1.74 -8.38
C THR A 157 14.04 2.23 -9.12
N PHE A 158 15.02 1.34 -9.27
CA PHE A 158 16.31 1.62 -9.92
C PHE A 158 17.02 0.34 -10.32
N THR A 159 17.98 0.41 -11.24
CA THR A 159 18.82 -0.73 -11.63
C THR A 159 19.95 -0.96 -10.65
N GLN A 160 20.10 -2.21 -10.19
CA GLN A 160 21.12 -2.60 -9.23
C GLN A 160 22.53 -2.58 -9.84
N VAL A 161 23.51 -2.12 -9.06
CA VAL A 161 24.90 -1.94 -9.51
C VAL A 161 25.87 -2.88 -8.77
N ASN A 162 27.06 -3.02 -9.34
CA ASN A 162 28.18 -3.76 -8.76
C ASN A 162 28.74 -3.02 -7.52
N ASP A 163 29.09 -3.76 -6.48
CA ASP A 163 29.72 -3.31 -5.24
C ASP A 163 31.23 -2.97 -5.37
N GLY A 164 31.77 -3.11 -6.58
CA GLY A 164 33.17 -2.93 -6.94
C GLY A 164 34.02 -4.20 -6.87
N THR A 165 33.41 -5.33 -6.46
CA THR A 165 34.05 -6.66 -6.36
C THR A 165 33.40 -7.73 -7.23
N GLY A 166 32.37 -7.37 -7.99
CA GLY A 166 31.58 -8.28 -8.82
C GLY A 166 30.30 -8.79 -8.15
N LYS A 167 29.92 -8.26 -6.98
CA LYS A 167 28.70 -8.63 -6.25
C LYS A 167 27.67 -7.49 -6.28
N PRO A 168 26.38 -7.75 -6.02
CA PRO A 168 25.39 -6.69 -5.88
C PRO A 168 25.72 -5.74 -4.71
N ALA A 169 25.62 -4.43 -4.92
CA ALA A 169 25.82 -3.43 -3.88
C ALA A 169 24.66 -3.38 -2.87
N GLN A 170 24.91 -2.77 -1.70
CA GLN A 170 23.88 -2.30 -0.79
C GLN A 170 23.59 -0.81 -1.06
N TYR A 171 22.46 -0.29 -0.58
CA TYR A 171 22.05 1.10 -0.84
C TYR A 171 21.63 1.82 0.45
N ASP A 172 22.14 3.04 0.64
CA ASP A 172 21.61 4.02 1.59
C ASP A 172 20.68 4.93 0.80
N VAL A 173 19.37 4.83 1.08
CA VAL A 173 18.32 5.65 0.46
C VAL A 173 17.95 6.74 1.45
N ARG A 174 17.96 7.98 0.98
CA ARG A 174 17.64 9.16 1.79
C ARG A 174 16.55 10.00 1.16
N TYR A 175 15.86 10.75 2.00
CA TYR A 175 14.83 11.69 1.59
C TYR A 175 14.89 12.99 2.40
N ALA A 176 14.33 14.05 1.82
CA ALA A 176 14.07 15.31 2.51
C ALA A 176 12.82 15.95 1.91
N VAL A 177 12.13 16.79 2.69
CA VAL A 177 11.18 17.75 2.11
C VAL A 177 11.99 18.62 1.13
N ALA A 178 11.54 18.73 -0.11
CA ALA A 178 12.33 19.29 -1.19
C ALA A 178 12.85 20.72 -0.85
N PRO A 179 14.12 21.05 -1.17
CA PRO A 179 15.10 20.24 -1.89
C PRO A 179 15.97 19.33 -0.99
N ILE A 180 16.48 18.23 -1.56
CA ILE A 180 17.40 17.32 -0.85
C ILE A 180 18.85 17.84 -0.88
N SER A 181 19.52 17.76 0.26
CA SER A 181 20.97 17.89 0.39
C SER A 181 21.50 16.64 1.10
N TRP A 182 22.36 15.87 0.44
CA TRP A 182 22.76 14.54 0.89
C TRP A 182 23.26 14.49 2.35
N GLY A 183 24.08 15.47 2.75
CA GLY A 183 24.70 15.50 4.08
C GLY A 183 23.71 15.70 5.24
N SER A 184 22.54 16.30 4.97
CA SER A 184 21.49 16.56 5.95
C SER A 184 20.21 15.76 5.71
N ALA A 185 20.14 14.99 4.62
CA ALA A 185 18.98 14.18 4.28
C ALA A 185 18.81 13.01 5.25
N THR A 186 17.55 12.64 5.49
CA THR A 186 17.17 11.58 6.42
C THR A 186 17.30 10.23 5.73
N SER A 187 18.08 9.30 6.31
CA SER A 187 18.06 7.90 5.87
C SER A 187 16.69 7.27 6.12
N VAL A 188 16.21 6.50 5.16
CA VAL A 188 14.92 5.80 5.27
C VAL A 188 15.00 4.75 6.37
N THR A 189 14.09 4.81 7.34
CA THR A 189 14.00 3.88 8.47
C THR A 189 12.74 3.02 8.44
N SER A 190 11.76 3.35 7.59
CA SER A 190 10.46 2.66 7.52
C SER A 190 10.08 2.31 6.07
N GLY A 191 9.51 1.12 5.90
CA GLY A 191 9.23 0.51 4.60
C GLY A 191 10.35 -0.39 4.08
N THR A 192 10.19 -0.92 2.88
CA THR A 192 11.17 -1.84 2.27
C THR A 192 12.43 -1.12 1.75
N CYS A 193 12.41 0.22 1.67
CA CYS A 193 13.63 1.02 1.45
C CYS A 193 14.42 1.29 2.75
N ALA A 194 14.03 0.69 3.89
CA ALA A 194 14.78 0.86 5.15
C ALA A 194 16.26 0.49 4.97
N VAL A 195 17.13 1.39 5.39
CA VAL A 195 18.58 1.29 5.14
C VAL A 195 19.23 0.31 6.13
N PRO A 196 20.10 -0.61 5.67
CA PRO A 196 20.57 -0.76 4.30
C PRO A 196 19.66 -1.61 3.41
N VAL A 197 19.39 -1.13 2.19
CA VAL A 197 18.70 -1.92 1.17
C VAL A 197 19.70 -2.88 0.54
N THR A 198 19.46 -4.19 0.64
CA THR A 198 20.39 -5.21 0.14
C THR A 198 20.11 -5.55 -1.33
N GLY A 199 21.11 -5.38 -2.20
CA GLY A 199 21.04 -5.83 -3.58
C GLY A 199 21.10 -7.36 -3.72
N THR A 200 20.46 -7.87 -4.76
CA THR A 200 20.30 -9.30 -5.05
C THR A 200 20.87 -9.71 -6.41
N ALA A 201 20.82 -8.84 -7.42
CA ALA A 201 21.27 -9.15 -8.78
C ALA A 201 21.67 -7.90 -9.57
N ILE A 202 22.94 -7.81 -9.96
CA ILE A 202 23.47 -6.69 -10.78
C ILE A 202 22.69 -6.60 -12.10
N GLY A 203 22.33 -5.39 -12.51
CA GLY A 203 21.60 -5.11 -13.76
C GLY A 203 20.09 -5.35 -13.69
N SER A 204 19.59 -5.98 -12.63
CA SER A 204 18.14 -6.17 -12.43
C SER A 204 17.52 -4.96 -11.73
N PRO A 205 16.23 -4.65 -11.98
CA PRO A 205 15.53 -3.62 -11.22
C PRO A 205 15.37 -4.04 -9.76
N LEU A 206 15.52 -3.08 -8.85
CA LEU A 206 15.09 -3.17 -7.45
C LEU A 206 13.94 -2.20 -7.25
N THR A 207 12.89 -2.63 -6.55
CA THR A 207 11.77 -1.78 -6.15
C THR A 207 11.65 -1.82 -4.64
N CYS A 208 11.55 -0.66 -4.02
CA CYS A 208 11.35 -0.54 -2.57
C CYS A 208 10.43 0.63 -2.25
N THR A 209 9.83 0.63 -1.07
CA THR A 209 8.87 1.64 -0.61
C THR A 209 9.40 2.36 0.62
N VAL A 210 9.37 3.68 0.59
CA VAL A 210 9.55 4.58 1.74
C VAL A 210 8.20 4.80 2.38
N LEU A 211 8.08 4.58 3.69
CA LEU A 211 6.85 4.79 4.47
C LEU A 211 7.05 5.84 5.57
N GLY A 212 5.94 6.34 6.12
CA GLY A 212 5.95 7.31 7.22
C GLY A 212 6.11 8.77 6.77
N LEU A 213 5.83 9.05 5.50
CA LEU A 213 5.86 10.40 4.95
C LEU A 213 4.57 11.16 5.30
N THR A 214 4.66 12.48 5.43
CA THR A 214 3.50 13.35 5.64
C THR A 214 2.65 13.42 4.37
N PRO A 215 1.30 13.33 4.45
CA PRO A 215 0.41 13.57 3.32
C PRO A 215 0.56 14.94 2.68
N ALA A 216 0.20 15.05 1.39
CA ALA A 216 0.22 16.30 0.61
C ALA A 216 1.56 17.07 0.66
N THR A 217 2.69 16.37 0.81
CA THR A 217 4.02 16.97 1.02
C THR A 217 4.97 16.55 -0.10
N SER A 218 5.70 17.53 -0.66
CA SER A 218 6.71 17.28 -1.69
C SER A 218 8.05 16.86 -1.10
N TYR A 219 8.52 15.67 -1.49
CA TYR A 219 9.78 15.08 -1.09
C TYR A 219 10.70 14.90 -2.29
N GLU A 220 12.01 14.98 -2.03
CA GLU A 220 13.06 14.53 -2.93
C GLU A 220 13.80 13.34 -2.33
N PHE A 221 14.22 12.42 -3.19
CA PHE A 221 14.90 11.17 -2.84
C PHE A 221 16.20 11.04 -3.62
N GLN A 222 17.21 10.49 -2.95
CA GLN A 222 18.51 10.18 -3.55
C GLN A 222 19.06 8.93 -2.86
N LEU A 223 19.95 8.20 -3.52
CA LEU A 223 20.64 7.07 -2.91
C LEU A 223 22.13 7.06 -3.23
N VAL A 224 22.87 6.29 -2.44
CA VAL A 224 24.25 5.92 -2.74
C VAL A 224 24.40 4.41 -2.59
N SER A 225 25.06 3.78 -3.55
CA SER A 225 25.44 2.38 -3.41
C SER A 225 26.72 2.25 -2.59
N PHE A 226 26.82 1.21 -1.77
CA PHE A 226 27.99 0.95 -0.95
C PHE A 226 28.26 -0.54 -0.78
N ARG A 227 29.47 -0.88 -0.34
CA ARG A 227 29.83 -2.19 0.22
C ARG A 227 30.34 -2.03 1.64
N GLY A 228 30.29 -3.09 2.44
CA GLY A 228 30.71 -3.07 3.85
C GLY A 228 29.55 -2.76 4.79
N THR A 229 29.86 -2.18 5.94
CA THR A 229 28.88 -1.81 6.98
C THR A 229 28.86 -0.29 7.14
N LEU A 230 27.67 0.31 7.03
CA LEU A 230 27.48 1.75 7.25
C LEU A 230 28.04 2.18 8.60
N ASN A 231 28.65 3.37 8.63
CA ASN A 231 29.30 3.97 9.82
C ASN A 231 30.49 3.17 10.39
N TYR A 232 31.02 2.17 9.67
CA TYR A 232 32.19 1.42 10.10
C TYR A 232 33.27 1.34 9.01
N ASN A 233 33.01 0.57 7.95
CA ASN A 233 33.98 0.32 6.87
C ASN A 233 33.34 0.43 5.47
N ALA A 234 32.28 1.23 5.37
CA ALA A 234 31.57 1.42 4.11
C ALA A 234 32.47 2.10 3.05
N VAL A 235 32.50 1.52 1.86
CA VAL A 235 33.06 2.15 0.66
C VAL A 235 31.91 2.52 -0.25
N PHE A 236 31.83 3.79 -0.62
CA PHE A 236 30.71 4.36 -1.38
C PHE A 236 31.04 4.54 -2.86
N GLY A 237 29.99 4.38 -3.69
CA GLY A 237 29.98 4.84 -5.08
C GLY A 237 29.62 6.32 -5.20
N GLY A 238 29.20 6.74 -6.40
CA GLY A 238 28.63 8.06 -6.62
C GLY A 238 27.18 8.15 -6.13
N LEU A 239 26.73 9.37 -5.83
CA LEU A 239 25.31 9.65 -5.56
C LEU A 239 24.48 9.44 -6.83
N SER A 240 23.26 8.94 -6.67
CA SER A 240 22.31 8.83 -7.77
C SER A 240 21.82 10.19 -8.26
N ASN A 241 21.09 10.18 -9.38
CA ASN A 241 20.18 11.27 -9.70
C ASN A 241 19.15 11.47 -8.57
N VAL A 242 18.62 12.69 -8.45
CA VAL A 242 17.54 13.02 -7.51
C VAL A 242 16.20 12.79 -8.20
N VAL A 243 15.21 12.30 -7.47
CA VAL A 243 13.82 12.19 -7.93
C VAL A 243 12.87 12.86 -6.94
N ALA A 244 11.85 13.55 -7.44
CA ALA A 244 10.83 14.22 -6.62
C ALA A 244 9.48 13.46 -6.68
N ALA A 245 8.74 13.47 -5.57
CA ALA A 245 7.35 13.01 -5.50
C ALA A 245 6.56 13.83 -4.46
N THR A 246 5.28 14.08 -4.74
CA THR A 246 4.36 14.68 -3.75
C THR A 246 3.39 13.62 -3.28
N THR A 247 3.37 13.32 -1.98
CA THR A 247 2.43 12.35 -1.39
C THR A 247 0.99 12.79 -1.60
N LYS A 248 0.07 11.84 -1.72
CA LYS A 248 -1.36 12.15 -1.84
C LYS A 248 -1.87 12.80 -0.55
N ALA A 249 -2.97 13.55 -0.64
CA ALA A 249 -3.72 13.93 0.57
C ALA A 249 -4.20 12.65 1.30
N SER A 250 -4.31 12.70 2.62
CA SER A 250 -4.98 11.63 3.37
C SER A 250 -6.46 11.67 3.03
N THR A 251 -6.97 10.65 2.35
CA THR A 251 -8.42 10.40 2.34
C THR A 251 -8.81 9.94 3.74
N PRO A 252 -9.80 10.55 4.41
CA PRO A 252 -10.36 9.98 5.63
C PRO A 252 -10.75 8.51 5.37
N PRO A 253 -10.64 7.62 6.38
CA PRO A 253 -11.24 6.29 6.23
C PRO A 253 -12.70 6.45 5.80
N PRO A 254 -13.21 5.56 4.93
CA PRO A 254 -14.62 5.63 4.56
C PRO A 254 -15.44 5.59 5.85
N PRO A 255 -16.36 6.54 6.04
CA PRO A 255 -17.24 6.55 7.20
C PRO A 255 -17.98 5.22 7.31
N PRO A 256 -18.21 4.72 8.53
CA PRO A 256 -18.98 3.50 8.71
C PRO A 256 -20.38 3.69 8.09
N PRO A 257 -20.94 2.67 7.40
CA PRO A 257 -22.30 2.74 6.92
C PRO A 257 -23.26 2.93 8.10
N PRO A 258 -24.44 3.54 7.89
CA PRO A 258 -25.45 3.66 8.94
C PRO A 258 -25.75 2.30 9.55
N PRO A 259 -26.05 2.25 10.85
CA PRO A 259 -26.54 1.03 11.48
C PRO A 259 -27.82 0.55 10.78
N GLY A 260 -28.05 -0.76 10.80
CA GLY A 260 -29.29 -1.36 10.31
C GLY A 260 -30.51 -0.80 11.05
N GLY A 261 -31.55 -0.42 10.30
CA GLY A 261 -32.74 0.23 10.84
C GLY A 261 -33.96 -0.66 11.02
N THR A 262 -34.94 -0.15 11.76
CA THR A 262 -36.32 -0.67 11.80
C THR A 262 -37.22 0.24 10.97
N LEU A 263 -38.02 -0.34 10.07
CA LEU A 263 -39.01 0.39 9.29
C LEU A 263 -40.04 1.05 10.23
N LEU A 264 -40.29 2.35 10.04
CA LEU A 264 -41.30 3.12 10.77
C LEU A 264 -42.58 3.23 9.94
N PHE A 265 -42.47 3.57 8.66
CA PHE A 265 -43.53 3.41 7.67
C PHE A 265 -42.97 3.40 6.25
N GLU A 266 -43.78 2.98 5.30
CA GLU A 266 -43.52 3.04 3.86
C GLU A 266 -44.76 3.53 3.11
N GLU A 267 -44.53 4.16 1.97
CA GLU A 267 -45.55 4.57 1.01
C GLU A 267 -45.06 4.19 -0.39
N ASP A 268 -45.76 3.24 -1.00
CA ASP A 268 -45.46 2.69 -2.33
C ASP A 268 -46.17 3.47 -3.45
N PHE A 269 -47.16 4.31 -3.12
CA PHE A 269 -47.97 5.08 -4.07
C PHE A 269 -48.74 4.24 -5.09
N GLU A 270 -49.10 3.00 -4.74
CA GLU A 270 -49.83 2.09 -5.65
C GLU A 270 -51.33 2.44 -5.76
N ASN A 271 -51.83 3.29 -4.85
CA ASN A 271 -53.20 3.80 -4.89
C ASN A 271 -53.32 5.15 -4.17
N SER A 272 -54.23 6.01 -4.61
CA SER A 272 -54.35 7.38 -4.11
C SER A 272 -55.00 7.51 -2.73
N ASN A 273 -55.42 6.40 -2.08
CA ASN A 273 -56.03 6.43 -0.75
C ASN A 273 -54.97 6.52 0.37
N ILE A 274 -54.01 7.44 0.22
CA ILE A 274 -52.90 7.66 1.17
C ILE A 274 -53.43 8.10 2.55
N ALA A 275 -54.59 8.77 2.61
CA ALA A 275 -55.23 9.17 3.86
C ALA A 275 -55.50 7.98 4.79
N SER A 276 -55.91 6.83 4.23
CA SER A 276 -56.12 5.60 5.01
C SER A 276 -54.85 4.99 5.58
N ARG A 277 -53.68 5.41 5.09
CA ARG A 277 -52.34 5.00 5.52
C ARG A 277 -51.69 6.00 6.47
N GLY A 278 -52.45 6.96 6.99
CA GLY A 278 -52.00 7.90 8.01
C GLY A 278 -51.45 9.23 7.46
N TRP A 279 -51.53 9.44 6.14
CA TRP A 279 -51.23 10.74 5.55
C TRP A 279 -52.34 11.76 5.85
N TYR A 280 -51.96 13.03 5.99
CA TYR A 280 -52.87 14.15 6.21
C TYR A 280 -52.34 15.45 5.56
N ASP A 281 -53.07 16.55 5.76
CA ASP A 281 -52.91 17.86 5.07
C ASP A 281 -53.47 17.83 3.64
N ASP A 282 -52.66 17.62 2.60
CA ASP A 282 -53.15 17.46 1.21
C ASP A 282 -53.02 16.02 0.71
N THR A 283 -54.01 15.17 1.03
CA THR A 283 -53.98 13.75 0.64
C THR A 283 -54.41 13.48 -0.80
N ASN A 284 -54.61 14.50 -1.64
CA ASN A 284 -55.06 14.34 -3.02
C ASN A 284 -53.88 14.16 -3.98
N VAL A 285 -53.06 13.15 -3.75
CA VAL A 285 -51.91 12.83 -4.61
C VAL A 285 -52.39 12.32 -5.97
N GLU A 286 -51.84 12.88 -7.05
CA GLU A 286 -52.02 12.33 -8.40
C GLU A 286 -51.05 11.16 -8.59
N LEU A 287 -51.53 10.07 -9.21
CA LEU A 287 -50.69 8.91 -9.50
C LEU A 287 -50.40 8.78 -11.00
N SER A 288 -49.14 8.51 -11.33
CA SER A 288 -48.73 8.14 -12.68
C SER A 288 -48.65 6.62 -12.80
N THR A 289 -49.41 6.05 -13.72
CA THR A 289 -49.33 4.61 -14.08
C THR A 289 -48.34 4.33 -15.20
N THR A 290 -47.71 5.37 -15.76
CA THR A 290 -46.71 5.25 -16.84
C THR A 290 -45.30 5.50 -16.34
N GLU A 291 -45.15 6.34 -15.33
CA GLU A 291 -43.86 6.65 -14.70
C GLU A 291 -43.87 6.00 -13.32
N HIS A 292 -43.18 4.88 -13.17
CA HIS A 292 -43.01 4.19 -11.89
C HIS A 292 -41.75 3.31 -11.97
N ILE A 293 -41.21 2.89 -10.84
CA ILE A 293 -40.05 1.98 -10.83
C ILE A 293 -40.44 0.57 -11.30
N THR A 294 -39.44 -0.23 -11.64
CA THR A 294 -39.69 -1.64 -11.98
C THR A 294 -40.23 -2.39 -10.76
N GLY A 295 -41.39 -3.02 -10.93
CA GLY A 295 -42.07 -3.77 -9.86
C GLY A 295 -43.20 -3.01 -9.16
N SER A 296 -43.28 -1.70 -9.37
CA SER A 296 -44.44 -0.87 -8.99
C SER A 296 -45.48 -0.84 -10.12
N THR A 297 -46.72 -0.43 -9.80
CA THR A 297 -47.78 -0.15 -10.78
C THR A 297 -48.12 1.34 -10.89
N ALA A 298 -47.70 2.17 -9.95
CA ALA A 298 -47.90 3.61 -9.97
C ALA A 298 -46.92 4.37 -9.06
N SER A 299 -46.65 5.64 -9.36
CA SER A 299 -45.88 6.54 -8.51
C SER A 299 -46.64 7.84 -8.22
N ALA A 300 -46.26 8.57 -7.17
CA ALA A 300 -46.76 9.92 -6.94
C ALA A 300 -46.24 10.86 -8.03
N GLN A 301 -47.14 11.66 -8.62
CA GLN A 301 -46.83 12.64 -9.63
C GLN A 301 -47.08 14.06 -9.11
N TYR A 302 -46.10 14.93 -9.34
CA TYR A 302 -46.20 16.36 -9.07
C TYR A 302 -45.95 17.12 -10.36
N HIS A 303 -46.96 17.88 -10.81
CA HIS A 303 -46.91 18.66 -12.06
C HIS A 303 -47.03 20.15 -11.76
N TRP A 304 -46.06 20.95 -12.19
CA TRP A 304 -46.10 22.40 -12.06
C TRP A 304 -46.26 23.06 -13.42
N LEU A 305 -47.29 23.89 -13.55
CA LEU A 305 -47.45 24.81 -14.66
C LEU A 305 -46.44 25.96 -14.56
N VAL A 306 -46.16 26.63 -15.67
CA VAL A 306 -45.30 27.83 -15.70
C VAL A 306 -45.82 28.88 -14.71
N GLY A 307 -44.93 29.36 -13.82
CA GLY A 307 -45.22 30.34 -12.77
C GLY A 307 -45.85 29.75 -11.50
N ALA A 308 -46.23 28.48 -11.48
CA ALA A 308 -46.82 27.85 -10.30
C ALA A 308 -45.76 27.58 -9.23
N THR A 309 -46.10 27.83 -7.97
CA THR A 309 -45.23 27.57 -6.81
C THR A 309 -45.50 26.20 -6.17
N THR A 310 -46.68 25.63 -6.41
CA THR A 310 -47.16 24.32 -5.94
C THR A 310 -47.67 23.49 -7.13
N PRO A 311 -47.72 22.16 -7.02
CA PRO A 311 -48.21 21.32 -8.11
C PRO A 311 -49.73 21.49 -8.31
N THR A 312 -50.22 21.03 -9.46
CA THR A 312 -51.66 21.02 -9.81
C THR A 312 -52.48 20.07 -8.94
N SER A 313 -51.85 19.04 -8.38
CA SER A 313 -52.43 18.08 -7.42
C SER A 313 -51.36 17.64 -6.42
N GLY A 314 -51.77 17.29 -5.21
CA GLY A 314 -50.88 16.74 -4.19
C GLY A 314 -49.83 17.76 -3.70
N GLY A 315 -50.28 18.80 -3.01
CA GLY A 315 -49.43 19.78 -2.32
C GLY A 315 -48.69 19.21 -1.11
N ALA A 316 -48.66 19.94 0.01
CA ALA A 316 -47.96 19.50 1.20
C ALA A 316 -48.67 18.28 1.84
N GLN A 317 -47.97 17.15 1.91
CA GLN A 317 -48.45 15.90 2.47
C GLN A 317 -47.66 15.57 3.72
N ARG A 318 -48.35 15.20 4.80
CA ARG A 318 -47.71 14.96 6.10
C ARG A 318 -47.97 13.55 6.58
N HIS A 319 -46.98 12.96 7.24
CA HIS A 319 -47.11 11.66 7.91
C HIS A 319 -46.35 11.67 9.24
N LYS A 320 -47.02 11.22 10.32
CA LYS A 320 -46.39 11.07 11.63
C LYS A 320 -45.85 9.65 11.80
N PHE A 321 -44.64 9.57 12.34
CA PHE A 321 -44.03 8.31 12.74
C PHE A 321 -43.63 8.33 14.21
N THR A 322 -43.35 7.15 14.77
CA THR A 322 -42.93 7.04 16.16
C THR A 322 -41.69 7.91 16.42
N PRO A 323 -41.73 8.85 17.40
CA PRO A 323 -40.61 9.73 17.69
C PRO A 323 -39.30 8.97 17.89
N THR A 324 -38.25 9.39 17.19
CA THR A 324 -36.95 8.70 17.16
C THR A 324 -35.80 9.70 17.16
N SER A 325 -34.65 9.28 17.70
CA SER A 325 -33.40 10.06 17.63
C SER A 325 -32.64 9.86 16.32
N SER A 326 -33.06 8.92 15.48
CA SER A 326 -32.47 8.71 14.16
C SER A 326 -33.52 8.38 13.12
N VAL A 327 -33.36 8.96 11.93
CA VAL A 327 -34.25 8.79 10.77
C VAL A 327 -33.41 8.47 9.56
N TYR A 328 -33.83 7.44 8.83
CA TYR A 328 -33.36 7.08 7.51
C TYR A 328 -34.54 7.26 6.56
N LEU A 329 -34.41 8.20 5.62
CA LEU A 329 -35.33 8.43 4.52
C LEU A 329 -34.74 7.79 3.27
N SER A 330 -35.53 6.99 2.56
CA SER A 330 -35.16 6.52 1.21
C SER A 330 -36.34 6.57 0.26
N TYR A 331 -36.09 6.96 -0.98
CA TYR A 331 -37.12 7.04 -2.02
C TYR A 331 -36.48 6.98 -3.41
N TYR A 332 -37.26 6.58 -4.40
CA TYR A 332 -36.91 6.77 -5.80
C TYR A 332 -37.51 8.08 -6.30
N VAL A 333 -36.74 8.81 -7.10
CA VAL A 333 -37.18 10.05 -7.72
C VAL A 333 -36.78 10.10 -9.20
N LYS A 334 -37.67 10.64 -10.01
CA LYS A 334 -37.42 10.95 -11.42
C LYS A 334 -37.97 12.34 -11.73
N TYR A 335 -37.28 13.08 -12.58
CA TYR A 335 -37.70 14.41 -13.05
C TYR A 335 -37.92 14.40 -14.56
N SER A 336 -38.81 15.25 -15.07
CA SER A 336 -39.03 15.35 -16.52
C SER A 336 -37.76 15.78 -17.27
N THR A 337 -37.67 15.45 -18.56
CA THR A 337 -36.49 15.79 -19.39
C THR A 337 -36.21 17.29 -19.45
N ASN A 338 -37.26 18.11 -19.37
CA ASN A 338 -37.19 19.58 -19.33
C ASN A 338 -37.10 20.14 -17.89
N TYR A 339 -36.97 19.31 -16.86
CA TYR A 339 -36.90 19.78 -15.47
C TYR A 339 -35.71 20.71 -15.25
N VAL A 340 -35.98 21.86 -14.63
CA VAL A 340 -35.01 22.88 -14.24
C VAL A 340 -35.19 23.32 -12.78
N GLY A 341 -36.11 22.70 -12.03
CA GLY A 341 -36.48 23.13 -10.69
C GLY A 341 -37.00 24.57 -10.72
N SER A 342 -36.59 25.39 -9.75
CA SER A 342 -36.91 26.82 -9.70
C SER A 342 -35.97 27.69 -10.56
N GLY A 343 -34.83 27.15 -10.99
CA GLY A 343 -33.70 27.92 -11.52
C GLY A 343 -32.84 28.62 -10.44
N GLN A 344 -33.25 28.55 -9.17
CA GLN A 344 -32.54 29.14 -8.02
C GLN A 344 -31.74 28.11 -7.23
N ALA A 345 -30.74 28.59 -6.48
CA ALA A 345 -29.86 27.73 -5.68
C ALA A 345 -30.50 27.27 -4.36
N TYR A 346 -31.63 27.88 -3.98
CA TYR A 346 -32.28 27.70 -2.68
C TYR A 346 -33.68 27.04 -2.79
N HIS A 347 -34.15 26.79 -4.02
CA HIS A 347 -35.41 26.13 -4.35
C HIS A 347 -35.18 25.11 -5.48
N PRO A 348 -35.96 24.01 -5.62
CA PRO A 348 -37.20 23.73 -4.91
C PRO A 348 -36.96 23.29 -3.46
N HIS A 349 -38.07 23.21 -2.73
CA HIS A 349 -38.17 22.37 -1.57
C HIS A 349 -38.93 21.09 -1.88
N GLU A 350 -38.53 19.98 -1.25
CA GLU A 350 -39.04 18.64 -1.62
C GLU A 350 -39.50 17.82 -0.40
N PHE A 351 -38.58 17.51 0.52
CA PHE A 351 -38.88 16.67 1.68
C PHE A 351 -38.35 17.29 2.97
N TYR A 352 -39.12 17.14 4.05
CA TYR A 352 -38.78 17.67 5.35
C TYR A 352 -38.95 16.63 6.45
N ILE A 353 -38.02 16.60 7.40
CA ILE A 353 -38.21 15.91 8.67
C ILE A 353 -38.34 16.94 9.79
N LEU A 354 -39.44 16.91 10.54
CA LEU A 354 -39.71 17.84 11.64
C LEU A 354 -39.58 17.17 13.01
N SER A 355 -39.42 18.03 14.03
CA SER A 355 -39.32 17.60 15.41
C SER A 355 -40.67 17.36 16.08
N ASN A 356 -40.67 16.56 17.14
CA ASN A 356 -41.82 16.37 18.02
C ASN A 356 -42.15 17.58 18.91
N LEU A 357 -41.41 18.69 18.79
CA LEU A 357 -41.78 19.98 19.39
C LEU A 357 -42.61 20.83 18.43
N ASP A 358 -42.64 20.48 17.15
CA ASP A 358 -43.42 21.15 16.12
C ASP A 358 -44.81 20.53 16.02
N GLY A 359 -45.81 21.39 15.86
CA GLY A 359 -47.20 20.97 15.75
C GLY A 359 -47.49 20.28 14.42
N ASP A 360 -48.50 19.42 14.39
CA ASP A 360 -48.87 18.62 13.22
C ASP A 360 -49.04 19.45 11.94
N TYR A 361 -49.52 20.69 12.06
CA TYR A 361 -49.78 21.62 10.95
C TYR A 361 -48.84 22.84 10.93
N ASP A 362 -47.79 22.85 11.77
CA ASP A 362 -46.82 23.94 11.73
C ASP A 362 -46.12 23.98 10.36
N GLY A 363 -45.90 25.19 9.83
CA GLY A 363 -45.11 25.37 8.61
C GLY A 363 -43.63 25.05 8.87
N PRO A 364 -42.89 24.56 7.87
CA PRO A 364 -41.48 24.17 8.06
C PRO A 364 -40.60 25.37 8.42
N SER A 365 -40.85 26.53 7.78
CA SER A 365 -40.02 27.74 7.91
C SER A 365 -40.01 28.42 9.28
N GLN A 366 -40.80 27.99 10.27
CA GLN A 366 -40.73 28.51 11.63
C GLN A 366 -40.90 27.37 12.62
N SER A 367 -39.88 26.51 12.70
CA SER A 367 -39.85 25.26 13.48
C SER A 367 -38.78 25.29 14.59
N TYR A 368 -38.87 24.35 15.53
CA TYR A 368 -37.82 24.04 16.50
C TYR A 368 -36.69 23.21 15.89
N MET A 369 -37.03 22.34 14.93
CA MET A 369 -36.07 21.75 14.01
C MET A 369 -36.82 21.21 12.79
N ASP A 370 -36.39 21.64 11.61
CA ASP A 370 -36.72 20.99 10.35
C ASP A 370 -35.43 20.58 9.61
N LEU A 371 -35.53 19.54 8.79
CA LEU A 371 -34.42 19.01 7.99
C LEU A 371 -34.88 18.84 6.56
N TYR A 372 -34.32 19.66 5.68
CA TYR A 372 -34.59 19.66 4.25
C TYR A 372 -33.81 18.50 3.61
N VAL A 373 -34.43 17.71 2.74
CA VAL A 373 -33.76 16.72 1.87
C VAL A 373 -34.15 17.02 0.44
N GLU A 374 -33.22 17.62 -0.30
CA GLU A 374 -33.56 18.33 -1.54
C GLU A 374 -32.48 18.26 -2.62
N GLN A 375 -32.92 18.57 -3.83
CA GLN A 375 -32.13 18.57 -5.05
C GLN A 375 -32.23 19.95 -5.69
N ASN A 376 -31.32 20.85 -5.33
CA ASN A 376 -31.32 22.16 -5.97
C ASN A 376 -30.70 22.05 -7.37
N TYR A 377 -31.52 22.34 -8.38
CA TYR A 377 -31.18 22.13 -9.77
C TYR A 377 -30.72 23.42 -10.43
N GLN A 378 -29.43 23.49 -10.78
CA GLN A 378 -28.84 24.59 -11.54
C GLN A 378 -27.80 24.05 -12.52
N ASN A 379 -28.25 23.68 -13.73
CA ASN A 379 -27.44 22.95 -14.71
C ASN A 379 -26.89 21.61 -14.18
N GLY A 380 -27.73 20.93 -13.41
CA GLY A 380 -27.41 19.72 -12.64
C GLY A 380 -27.94 19.85 -11.22
N GLY A 381 -28.45 18.76 -10.66
CA GLY A 381 -29.02 18.74 -9.32
C GLY A 381 -27.98 18.39 -8.27
N ARG A 382 -27.92 19.21 -7.22
CA ARG A 382 -27.05 19.01 -6.07
C ARG A 382 -27.88 18.53 -4.88
N PRO A 383 -27.55 17.38 -4.28
CA PRO A 383 -28.01 17.03 -2.96
C PRO A 383 -27.76 18.18 -1.97
N ARG A 384 -28.80 18.62 -1.29
CA ARG A 384 -28.72 19.61 -0.23
C ARG A 384 -29.50 19.12 0.98
N ILE A 385 -28.88 19.33 2.14
CA ILE A 385 -29.55 19.26 3.43
C ILE A 385 -29.42 20.63 4.08
N ALA A 386 -30.54 21.24 4.40
CA ALA A 386 -30.61 22.42 5.25
C ALA A 386 -31.27 22.05 6.57
N MET A 387 -30.89 22.73 7.64
CA MET A 387 -31.51 22.59 8.95
C MET A 387 -31.86 23.98 9.47
N GLN A 388 -33.13 24.22 9.80
CA GLN A 388 -33.56 25.42 10.50
C GLN A 388 -34.00 25.09 11.91
N ASP A 389 -33.89 26.08 12.79
CA ASP A 389 -34.38 26.02 14.16
C ASP A 389 -34.81 27.41 14.63
N ASN A 390 -35.59 28.08 13.78
CA ASN A 390 -36.01 29.47 13.92
C ASN A 390 -36.72 29.78 15.25
N ARG A 391 -37.44 28.79 15.83
CA ARG A 391 -38.08 28.92 17.16
C ARG A 391 -37.09 28.85 18.33
N SER A 392 -35.89 28.33 18.09
CA SER A 392 -34.82 28.21 19.08
C SER A 392 -33.92 29.46 19.13
N VAL A 393 -34.15 30.46 18.27
CA VAL A 393 -33.37 31.70 18.26
C VAL A 393 -33.59 32.47 19.56
N ASN A 394 -32.49 32.74 20.27
CA ASN A 394 -32.46 33.51 21.50
C ASN A 394 -32.21 35.00 21.22
N TYR A 395 -33.15 35.83 21.68
CA TYR A 395 -33.15 37.29 21.51
C TYR A 395 -32.62 38.05 22.73
N ASN A 396 -32.37 37.36 23.86
CA ASN A 396 -32.08 37.99 25.15
C ASN A 396 -30.63 38.45 25.31
N TYR A 397 -29.72 38.02 24.42
CA TYR A 397 -28.27 38.29 24.50
C TYR A 397 -27.79 39.38 23.52
N GLY A 398 -28.68 40.30 23.14
CA GLY A 398 -28.36 41.44 22.28
C GLY A 398 -28.77 41.24 20.81
N PRO A 399 -28.32 42.14 19.91
CA PRO A 399 -28.72 42.11 18.51
C PRO A 399 -28.19 40.85 17.79
N LEU A 400 -28.97 40.37 16.82
CA LEU A 400 -28.63 39.23 15.97
C LEU A 400 -27.93 39.69 14.67
N PRO A 401 -27.08 38.85 14.05
CA PRO A 401 -26.58 37.57 14.58
C PRO A 401 -25.61 37.79 15.75
N ASN A 402 -25.64 36.89 16.74
CA ASN A 402 -24.67 36.85 17.83
C ASN A 402 -24.13 35.43 18.02
N ASN A 403 -23.00 35.28 18.70
CA ASN A 403 -22.43 33.96 18.98
C ASN A 403 -22.62 33.64 20.46
N LEU A 404 -23.45 32.64 20.76
CA LEU A 404 -23.76 32.18 22.11
C LEU A 404 -23.15 30.81 22.43
N ILE A 405 -22.26 30.30 21.56
CA ILE A 405 -21.53 29.05 21.81
C ILE A 405 -20.66 29.22 23.06
N GLY A 406 -20.82 28.30 24.01
CA GLY A 406 -20.12 28.36 25.31
C GLY A 406 -20.65 29.42 26.27
N VAL A 407 -21.71 30.15 25.89
CA VAL A 407 -22.38 31.15 26.74
C VAL A 407 -23.66 30.59 27.36
N THR A 408 -24.52 29.98 26.55
CA THR A 408 -25.79 29.37 26.99
C THR A 408 -26.18 28.21 26.08
N GLU A 409 -26.93 27.25 26.63
CA GLU A 409 -27.58 26.19 25.84
C GLU A 409 -28.98 26.60 25.38
N ASP A 410 -29.56 27.65 25.95
CA ASP A 410 -30.76 28.31 25.41
C ASP A 410 -30.38 29.14 24.19
N ARG A 411 -30.15 28.49 23.05
CA ARG A 411 -29.72 29.12 21.80
C ARG A 411 -30.11 28.25 20.61
N SER A 412 -30.22 28.89 19.43
CA SER A 412 -30.26 28.15 18.19
C SER A 412 -28.89 27.54 17.84
N THR A 413 -28.95 26.51 17.02
CA THR A 413 -27.84 25.73 16.47
C THR A 413 -27.59 26.03 15.00
N GLY A 414 -28.51 26.73 14.32
CA GLY A 414 -28.27 27.39 13.03
C GLY A 414 -27.61 28.75 13.17
N GLY A 415 -27.62 29.55 12.09
CA GLY A 415 -26.78 30.76 11.97
C GLY A 415 -26.96 31.86 13.02
N CYS A 416 -28.15 32.08 13.59
CA CYS A 416 -28.41 33.32 14.35
C CYS A 416 -27.77 33.40 15.74
N ASN A 417 -27.58 32.28 16.45
CA ASN A 417 -26.89 32.25 17.75
C ASN A 417 -25.54 31.51 17.73
N GLY A 418 -24.99 31.27 16.54
CA GLY A 418 -23.69 30.63 16.33
C GLY A 418 -23.78 29.14 16.01
N VAL A 419 -22.97 28.73 15.04
CA VAL A 419 -22.85 27.34 14.54
C VAL A 419 -21.53 26.75 15.02
N VAL A 420 -21.56 25.52 15.56
CA VAL A 420 -20.37 24.87 16.16
C VAL A 420 -19.52 24.13 15.12
N GLU A 421 -20.15 23.76 14.01
CA GLU A 421 -19.57 23.00 12.93
C GLU A 421 -18.58 23.85 12.13
N SER A 422 -17.42 23.25 11.82
CA SER A 422 -16.47 23.87 10.89
C SER A 422 -16.90 23.67 9.43
N ASN A 423 -16.53 24.60 8.56
CA ASN A 423 -16.74 24.53 7.11
C ASN A 423 -18.19 24.21 6.70
N ILE A 424 -19.15 24.83 7.37
CA ILE A 424 -20.56 24.75 7.01
C ILE A 424 -21.05 26.14 6.62
N PHE A 425 -21.95 26.18 5.64
CA PHE A 425 -22.64 27.42 5.30
C PHE A 425 -23.81 27.62 6.28
N SER A 426 -24.08 28.86 6.67
CA SER A 426 -25.18 29.20 7.59
C SER A 426 -25.66 30.62 7.33
N GLU A 427 -26.97 30.82 7.41
CA GLU A 427 -27.58 32.13 7.23
C GLU A 427 -28.29 32.60 8.51
N CYS A 428 -28.40 33.93 8.65
CA CYS A 428 -29.20 34.58 9.67
C CYS A 428 -29.68 35.94 9.16
N PHE A 429 -30.99 36.13 9.02
CA PHE A 429 -31.55 37.41 8.59
C PHE A 429 -32.96 37.64 9.15
N ASN A 430 -33.35 38.92 9.22
CA ASN A 430 -34.67 39.32 9.68
C ASN A 430 -35.71 39.03 8.58
N PHE A 431 -36.69 38.17 8.86
CA PHE A 431 -37.77 37.80 7.96
C PHE A 431 -39.12 38.47 8.34
N GLY A 432 -39.04 39.62 9.00
CA GLY A 432 -40.19 40.41 9.43
C GLY A 432 -40.69 40.01 10.82
N SER A 433 -41.42 38.89 10.92
CA SER A 433 -42.05 38.44 12.17
C SER A 433 -41.13 37.59 13.07
N TYR A 434 -40.05 37.05 12.50
CA TYR A 434 -39.01 36.29 13.20
C TYR A 434 -37.68 36.43 12.46
N TRP A 435 -36.60 35.95 13.08
CA TRP A 435 -35.32 35.81 12.42
C TRP A 435 -35.19 34.41 11.82
N TYR A 436 -34.98 34.36 10.51
CA TYR A 436 -34.64 33.14 9.81
C TYR A 436 -33.19 32.78 10.12
N ASN A 437 -32.94 31.50 10.41
CA ASN A 437 -31.61 30.95 10.49
C ASN A 437 -31.56 29.52 9.99
N ASP A 438 -30.44 29.17 9.38
CA ASP A 438 -30.19 27.80 8.98
C ASP A 438 -28.71 27.43 9.04
N LYS A 439 -28.43 26.18 8.71
CA LYS A 439 -27.13 25.70 8.26
C LYS A 439 -27.33 24.68 7.16
N GLN A 440 -26.37 24.61 6.24
CA GLN A 440 -26.54 23.90 4.98
C GLN A 440 -25.33 23.04 4.62
N LEU A 441 -25.64 21.87 4.08
CA LEU A 441 -24.72 20.87 3.57
C LEU A 441 -25.07 20.64 2.11
N THR A 442 -24.11 20.82 1.21
CA THR A 442 -24.32 20.66 -0.23
C THR A 442 -23.32 19.69 -0.79
N GLY A 443 -23.84 18.69 -1.51
CA GLY A 443 -23.05 17.69 -2.21
C GLY A 443 -22.51 18.17 -3.57
N PRO A 444 -21.75 17.30 -4.25
CA PRO A 444 -21.42 17.46 -5.67
C PRO A 444 -22.68 17.49 -6.56
N VAL A 445 -22.49 17.81 -7.84
CA VAL A 445 -23.57 17.66 -8.84
C VAL A 445 -23.73 16.17 -9.14
N GLU A 446 -24.89 15.63 -8.81
CA GLU A 446 -25.19 14.20 -8.95
C GLU A 446 -26.25 13.95 -10.02
N PHE A 447 -27.33 14.73 -10.01
CA PHE A 447 -28.35 14.66 -11.05
C PHE A 447 -27.86 15.34 -12.34
N GLN A 448 -27.65 14.55 -13.38
CA GLN A 448 -27.11 15.00 -14.65
C GLN A 448 -28.22 15.52 -15.59
N PRO A 449 -27.96 16.62 -16.33
CA PRO A 449 -28.91 17.14 -17.32
C PRO A 449 -29.04 16.25 -18.56
N ASN A 450 -28.07 15.37 -18.82
CA ASN A 450 -27.97 14.57 -20.04
C ASN A 450 -27.95 13.06 -19.72
N PRO A 451 -28.34 12.19 -20.68
CA PRO A 451 -28.31 10.74 -20.51
C PRO A 451 -26.96 10.19 -20.04
N GLY A 452 -27.00 9.24 -19.09
CA GLY A 452 -25.83 8.67 -18.44
C GLY A 452 -26.09 8.42 -16.95
N PRO A 453 -25.07 7.99 -16.17
CA PRO A 453 -25.20 7.83 -14.72
C PRO A 453 -25.74 9.10 -14.06
N GLY A 454 -26.78 8.95 -13.24
CA GLY A 454 -27.43 10.08 -12.55
C GLY A 454 -28.34 10.93 -13.44
N TYR A 455 -28.68 10.51 -14.66
CA TYR A 455 -29.56 11.28 -15.52
C TYR A 455 -30.90 11.57 -14.84
N LYS A 456 -31.30 12.85 -14.81
CA LYS A 456 -32.50 13.30 -14.10
C LYS A 456 -33.81 12.63 -14.54
N SER A 457 -33.87 12.19 -15.80
CA SER A 457 -35.06 11.55 -16.37
C SER A 457 -34.99 10.02 -16.32
N ASP A 458 -34.01 9.47 -15.61
CA ASP A 458 -34.02 8.09 -15.13
C ASP A 458 -34.51 8.06 -13.67
N TRP A 459 -34.94 6.89 -13.21
CA TRP A 459 -35.23 6.67 -11.80
C TRP A 459 -33.93 6.63 -11.00
N ASN A 460 -33.77 7.56 -10.06
CA ASN A 460 -32.61 7.64 -9.19
C ASN A 460 -33.01 7.34 -7.75
N PHE A 461 -32.16 6.64 -7.02
CA PHE A 461 -32.40 6.27 -5.64
C PHE A 461 -31.70 7.26 -4.70
N VAL A 462 -32.45 7.83 -3.77
CA VAL A 462 -31.97 8.80 -2.79
C VAL A 462 -32.12 8.20 -1.40
N GLU A 463 -31.07 8.35 -0.60
CA GLU A 463 -31.06 7.95 0.80
C GLU A 463 -30.51 9.11 1.64
N ALA A 464 -31.15 9.43 2.76
CA ALA A 464 -30.67 10.41 3.73
C ALA A 464 -30.77 9.83 5.14
N TYR A 465 -29.71 10.00 5.94
CA TYR A 465 -29.64 9.54 7.32
C TYR A 465 -29.33 10.69 8.27
N PHE A 466 -30.11 10.76 9.33
CA PHE A 466 -30.03 11.73 10.40
C PHE A 466 -29.91 11.01 11.73
N GLN A 467 -28.97 11.44 12.55
CA GLN A 467 -28.86 11.02 13.95
C GLN A 467 -28.68 12.24 14.83
N LEU A 468 -29.62 12.48 15.73
CA LEU A 468 -29.52 13.57 16.69
C LEU A 468 -28.28 13.41 17.57
N ASN A 469 -27.70 14.55 17.94
CA ASN A 469 -26.60 14.57 18.86
C ASN A 469 -27.00 14.18 20.29
N THR A 470 -25.99 13.81 21.08
CA THR A 470 -26.15 13.53 22.51
C THR A 470 -26.15 14.82 23.33
N ILE A 471 -26.80 14.76 24.49
CA ILE A 471 -26.75 15.78 25.54
C ILE A 471 -26.00 15.19 26.73
N VAL A 472 -24.94 15.85 27.17
CA VAL A 472 -24.12 15.41 28.32
C VAL A 472 -24.08 16.54 29.33
N ASN A 473 -24.53 16.27 30.56
CA ASN A 473 -24.62 17.27 31.64
C ASN A 473 -25.39 18.55 31.23
N GLY A 474 -26.45 18.38 30.43
CA GLY A 474 -27.25 19.50 29.93
C GLY A 474 -26.60 20.29 28.81
N VAL A 475 -25.52 19.81 28.19
CA VAL A 475 -24.83 20.47 27.07
C VAL A 475 -24.87 19.58 25.83
N GLY A 476 -25.30 20.15 24.69
CA GLY A 476 -25.28 19.49 23.41
C GLY A 476 -23.86 19.21 22.93
N GLN A 477 -23.58 17.96 22.57
CA GLN A 477 -22.29 17.55 21.99
C GLN A 477 -22.38 17.61 20.46
N ALA A 478 -21.34 18.10 19.77
CA ALA A 478 -21.32 18.13 18.31
C ALA A 478 -20.95 16.74 17.74
N ASN A 479 -21.85 15.76 17.88
CA ASN A 479 -21.64 14.36 17.49
C ASN A 479 -22.84 13.73 16.77
N GLY A 480 -23.77 14.55 16.30
CA GLY A 480 -24.85 14.12 15.42
C GLY A 480 -24.34 13.78 14.03
N VAL A 481 -25.12 12.99 13.31
CA VAL A 481 -24.76 12.46 11.99
C VAL A 481 -25.72 12.97 10.94
N ILE A 482 -25.17 13.45 9.82
CA ILE A 482 -25.88 13.68 8.57
C ILE A 482 -25.15 12.94 7.47
N GLN A 483 -25.86 12.07 6.76
CA GLN A 483 -25.34 11.40 5.58
C GLN A 483 -26.37 11.42 4.45
N TYR A 484 -25.90 11.49 3.21
CA TYR A 484 -26.74 11.48 2.02
C TYR A 484 -26.10 10.58 0.96
N TRP A 485 -26.87 9.65 0.39
CA TRP A 485 -26.48 8.85 -0.76
C TRP A 485 -27.31 9.15 -1.98
N PHE A 486 -26.65 9.09 -3.13
CA PHE A 486 -27.27 9.15 -4.44
C PHE A 486 -26.86 7.92 -5.24
N ASN A 487 -27.84 7.12 -5.68
CA ASN A 487 -27.62 5.85 -6.39
C ASN A 487 -26.58 4.95 -5.68
N GLY A 488 -26.64 4.90 -4.35
CA GLY A 488 -25.73 4.13 -3.49
C GLY A 488 -24.35 4.77 -3.23
N ALA A 489 -24.01 5.89 -3.89
CA ALA A 489 -22.78 6.64 -3.62
C ALA A 489 -22.99 7.62 -2.47
N LEU A 490 -22.14 7.59 -1.45
CA LEU A 490 -22.17 8.53 -0.33
C LEU A 490 -21.59 9.88 -0.75
N VAL A 491 -22.41 10.93 -0.71
CA VAL A 491 -22.09 12.25 -1.30
C VAL A 491 -22.07 13.39 -0.28
N ILE A 492 -22.74 13.22 0.86
CA ILE A 492 -22.59 14.06 2.05
C ILE A 492 -22.34 13.12 3.23
N ASP A 493 -21.32 13.42 4.03
CA ASP A 493 -20.96 12.64 5.22
C ASP A 493 -20.42 13.55 6.33
N ARG A 494 -21.17 13.69 7.40
CA ARG A 494 -20.84 14.53 8.55
C ARG A 494 -21.20 13.82 9.85
N HIS A 495 -20.29 13.90 10.82
CA HIS A 495 -20.41 13.28 12.13
C HIS A 495 -20.18 14.27 13.28
N ASP A 496 -20.21 15.56 12.98
CA ASP A 496 -19.93 16.68 13.87
C ASP A 496 -21.14 17.60 14.04
N ILE A 497 -22.34 17.15 13.67
CA ILE A 497 -23.53 18.01 13.61
C ILE A 497 -24.16 18.19 15.00
N LEU A 498 -24.52 19.43 15.34
CA LEU A 498 -25.28 19.76 16.53
C LEU A 498 -26.72 20.09 16.15
N PHE A 499 -27.64 19.15 16.30
CA PHE A 499 -29.06 19.34 15.98
C PHE A 499 -29.84 20.06 17.10
N ARG A 500 -29.47 19.80 18.35
CA ARG A 500 -30.17 20.31 19.53
C ARG A 500 -29.21 20.59 20.67
N THR A 501 -29.55 21.58 21.47
CA THR A 501 -28.82 21.97 22.68
C THR A 501 -29.48 21.40 23.93
N GLY A 502 -28.91 21.70 25.09
CA GLY A 502 -29.50 21.46 26.40
C GLY A 502 -30.87 22.10 26.65
N ALA A 503 -31.32 23.05 25.82
CA ALA A 503 -32.65 23.63 25.92
C ALA A 503 -33.77 22.66 25.52
N HIS A 504 -33.45 21.70 24.63
CA HIS A 504 -34.41 20.74 24.09
C HIS A 504 -33.91 19.29 24.21
N PRO A 505 -33.62 18.79 25.43
CA PRO A 505 -32.92 17.52 25.61
C PRO A 505 -33.77 16.29 25.22
N THR A 506 -35.08 16.45 25.11
CA THR A 506 -36.04 15.42 24.73
C THR A 506 -36.55 15.54 23.30
N MET A 507 -36.05 16.51 22.51
CA MET A 507 -36.44 16.68 21.11
C MET A 507 -36.11 15.43 20.30
N GLN A 508 -37.07 14.93 19.52
CA GLN A 508 -36.92 13.80 18.60
C GLN A 508 -37.49 14.18 17.23
N MET A 509 -37.18 13.41 16.20
CA MET A 509 -37.83 13.53 14.89
C MET A 509 -39.09 12.65 14.87
N ASP A 510 -40.20 13.15 14.34
CA ASP A 510 -41.48 12.41 14.35
C ASP A 510 -42.41 12.64 13.14
N GLN A 511 -42.02 13.48 12.20
CA GLN A 511 -42.88 13.85 11.08
C GLN A 511 -42.08 13.93 9.78
N LEU A 512 -42.64 13.35 8.71
CA LEU A 512 -42.23 13.61 7.33
C LEU A 512 -43.22 14.56 6.69
N ILE A 513 -42.71 15.51 5.91
CA ILE A 513 -43.51 16.29 4.96
C ILE A 513 -42.94 16.06 3.56
N ILE A 514 -43.80 15.68 2.62
CA ILE A 514 -43.53 15.88 1.19
C ILE A 514 -44.10 17.26 0.86
N ALA A 515 -43.26 18.19 0.48
CA ALA A 515 -43.64 19.57 0.20
C ALA A 515 -43.04 19.98 -1.15
N PRO A 516 -43.69 19.58 -2.26
CA PRO A 516 -43.23 19.82 -3.64
C PRO A 516 -43.37 21.30 -4.02
N TYR A 517 -42.53 22.16 -3.46
CA TYR A 517 -42.64 23.61 -3.54
C TYR A 517 -41.51 24.20 -4.38
N ILE A 518 -41.84 24.88 -5.48
CA ILE A 518 -40.83 25.46 -6.40
C ILE A 518 -40.45 26.90 -6.03
N GLY A 519 -41.01 27.47 -4.97
CA GLY A 519 -40.56 28.77 -4.48
C GLY A 519 -40.98 29.92 -5.39
N ASP A 520 -40.01 30.49 -6.10
CA ASP A 520 -40.17 31.66 -6.99
C ASP A 520 -41.07 31.41 -8.21
N GLY A 521 -41.56 30.18 -8.37
CA GLY A 521 -42.45 29.76 -9.45
C GLY A 521 -41.72 28.98 -10.53
N SER A 522 -42.39 27.97 -11.06
CA SER A 522 -41.82 27.07 -12.07
C SER A 522 -41.46 27.81 -13.36
N PRO A 523 -40.19 27.84 -13.81
CA PRO A 523 -39.80 28.53 -15.04
C PRO A 523 -40.38 27.88 -16.31
N VAL A 524 -40.72 26.59 -16.22
CA VAL A 524 -41.24 25.78 -17.31
C VAL A 524 -42.38 24.90 -16.80
N ASP A 525 -43.15 24.30 -17.70
CA ASP A 525 -44.05 23.20 -17.33
C ASP A 525 -43.20 21.95 -17.05
N GLN A 526 -43.25 21.37 -15.84
CA GLN A 526 -42.36 20.26 -15.47
C GLN A 526 -42.96 19.32 -14.43
N TYR A 527 -42.34 18.13 -14.32
CA TYR A 527 -42.83 17.04 -13.49
C TYR A 527 -41.72 16.48 -12.58
N MET A 528 -42.16 15.98 -11.44
CA MET A 528 -41.40 15.13 -10.52
C MET A 528 -42.25 13.91 -10.19
N TRP A 529 -41.63 12.74 -10.16
CA TRP A 529 -42.25 11.49 -9.72
C TRP A 529 -41.50 10.91 -8.54
N VAL A 530 -42.23 10.39 -7.55
CA VAL A 530 -41.68 9.82 -6.32
C VAL A 530 -42.30 8.45 -6.09
N ASP A 531 -41.48 7.46 -5.75
CA ASP A 531 -41.89 6.06 -5.64
C ASP A 531 -41.13 5.36 -4.49
N ASN A 532 -41.78 4.36 -3.87
CA ASN A 532 -41.23 3.51 -2.81
C ASN A 532 -40.52 4.31 -1.70
N LEU A 533 -41.25 5.25 -1.10
CA LEU A 533 -40.77 6.08 -0.01
C LEU A 533 -40.78 5.29 1.30
N ARG A 534 -39.70 5.36 2.06
CA ARG A 534 -39.56 4.67 3.35
C ARG A 534 -38.93 5.56 4.39
N ILE A 535 -39.44 5.48 5.61
CA ILE A 535 -38.86 6.05 6.82
C ILE A 535 -38.50 4.91 7.77
N ALA A 536 -37.26 4.89 8.24
CA ALA A 536 -36.74 3.90 9.19
C ALA A 536 -35.82 4.54 10.23
N THR A 537 -35.39 3.80 11.25
CA THR A 537 -34.43 4.31 12.26
C THR A 537 -32.96 4.25 11.82
N GLY A 538 -32.68 3.59 10.70
CA GLY A 538 -31.36 3.32 10.14
C GLY A 538 -31.50 2.71 8.74
N ARG A 539 -30.40 2.39 8.07
CA ARG A 539 -30.45 1.88 6.70
C ARG A 539 -31.13 0.51 6.64
N ILE A 540 -32.04 0.35 5.70
CA ILE A 540 -32.77 -0.91 5.45
C ILE A 540 -32.45 -1.43 4.04
N PRO A 541 -32.49 -2.77 3.82
CA PRO A 541 -32.18 -3.37 2.52
C PRO A 541 -33.13 -3.00 1.38
#